data_AF-A0A7C1V8T8-F1
#
_entry.id   AF-A0A7C1V8T8-F1
#
_cell.length_a   1.000
_cell.length_b   1.000
_cell.length_c   1.000
_cell.angle_alpha   90.00
_cell.angle_beta   90.00
_cell.angle_gamma   90.00
#
_symmetry.space_group_name_H-M   'P 1'
#
loop_
_entity.id
_entity.type
_entity.pdbx_description
1 polymer ?
#
loop_
_entity_poly.entity_id
_entity_poly.type
_entity_poly.pdbx_seq_one_letter_code
_entity_poly.pdbx_strand_id
1 'polypeptide(L)'
;MSLLNRAKIRPDVLKMLDESQEIFGQAIAEFLKQEENKSINFQALFQESFEKNANIIKRAANDEEYIDFLYEIYTKEEMEFFAKLFRFTSEFAADVRLKEKPISENIQIQLVDVGGVPAEWQVVPGASEERGILYFHGSAFVVMSPKTHRRLTVEIAKVTHMRVLSIDYRLAPEHPFPAGLEDCITAINGFCQKDSNLRIL
;
A
#
# COMPACT_ATOMS: atom_id res chain seq x y z
N MET A 1 -9.82 17.19 16.78
CA MET A 1 -8.63 17.71 17.50
C MET A 1 -7.59 16.60 17.45
N SER A 2 -6.41 16.83 16.86
CA SER A 2 -5.39 15.77 16.69
C SER A 2 -4.90 15.27 18.06
N LEU A 3 -4.78 13.95 18.22
CA LEU A 3 -4.17 13.32 19.40
C LEU A 3 -2.65 13.61 19.50
N LEU A 4 -2.03 14.11 18.43
CA LEU A 4 -0.61 14.41 18.38
C LEU A 4 -0.33 15.82 18.89
N ASN A 5 0.42 15.91 20.00
CA ASN A 5 0.98 17.18 20.46
C ASN A 5 2.10 17.64 19.51
N ARG A 6 1.73 18.47 18.52
CA ARG A 6 2.63 18.99 17.48
C ARG A 6 3.85 19.74 18.04
N ALA A 7 3.74 20.36 19.21
CA ALA A 7 4.87 21.05 19.85
C ALA A 7 5.98 20.10 20.33
N LYS A 8 5.70 18.79 20.45
CA LYS A 8 6.69 17.77 20.81
C LYS A 8 7.33 17.08 19.60
N ILE A 9 6.90 17.41 18.39
CA ILE A 9 7.39 16.79 17.16
C ILE A 9 8.59 17.60 16.66
N ARG A 10 9.66 16.90 16.25
CA ARG A 10 10.83 17.55 15.63
C ARG A 10 10.40 18.40 14.43
N PRO A 11 10.97 19.61 14.24
CA PRO A 11 10.54 20.51 13.17
C PRO A 11 10.61 19.92 11.77
N ASP A 12 11.63 19.12 11.46
CA ASP A 12 11.80 18.50 10.15
C ASP A 12 10.77 17.39 9.89
N VAL A 13 10.44 16.61 10.92
CA VAL A 13 9.35 15.60 10.85
C VAL A 13 7.99 16.28 10.72
N LEU A 14 7.79 17.39 11.42
CA LEU A 14 6.56 18.18 11.31
C LEU A 14 6.35 18.73 9.89
N LYS A 15 7.43 19.21 9.27
CA LYS A 15 7.41 19.65 7.88
C LYS A 15 7.01 18.51 6.93
N MET A 16 7.61 17.33 7.09
CA MET A 16 7.25 16.15 6.27
C MET A 16 5.79 15.71 6.48
N LEU A 17 5.29 15.78 7.71
CA LEU A 17 3.89 15.51 8.02
C LEU A 17 2.96 16.49 7.30
N ASP A 18 3.26 17.78 7.35
CA ASP A 18 2.44 18.83 6.73
C ASP A 18 2.45 18.71 5.19
N GLU A 19 3.63 18.50 4.59
CA GLU A 19 3.78 18.22 3.15
C GLU A 19 2.98 16.96 2.75
N SER A 20 3.04 15.90 3.56
CA SER A 20 2.26 14.69 3.29
C SER A 20 0.76 14.92 3.41
N GLN A 21 0.31 15.70 4.39
CA GLN A 21 -1.11 16.03 4.57
C GLN A 21 -1.65 16.86 3.40
N GLU A 22 -0.85 17.80 2.88
CA GLU A 22 -1.22 18.58 1.70
C GLU A 22 -1.44 17.68 0.48
N ILE A 23 -0.49 16.77 0.21
CA ILE A 23 -0.60 15.81 -0.91
C ILE A 23 -1.86 14.94 -0.74
N PHE A 24 -2.12 14.42 0.46
CA PHE A 24 -3.32 13.62 0.71
C PHE A 24 -4.61 14.44 0.54
N GLY A 25 -4.63 15.69 0.99
CA GLY A 25 -5.77 16.59 0.80
C GLY A 25 -6.07 16.84 -0.69
N GLN A 26 -5.04 17.08 -1.50
CA GLN A 26 -5.17 17.19 -2.95
C GLN A 26 -5.68 15.90 -3.58
N ALA A 27 -5.13 14.75 -3.17
CA ALA A 27 -5.55 13.44 -3.67
C ALA A 27 -7.03 13.15 -3.36
N ILE A 28 -7.49 13.46 -2.15
CA ILE A 28 -8.91 13.32 -1.77
C ILE A 28 -9.78 14.23 -2.65
N ALA A 29 -9.37 15.48 -2.87
CA ALA A 29 -10.11 16.40 -3.73
C ALA A 29 -10.20 15.89 -5.18
N GLU A 30 -9.13 15.32 -5.74
CA GLU A 30 -9.15 14.72 -7.08
C GLU A 30 -10.02 13.45 -7.14
N PHE A 31 -9.98 12.61 -6.11
CA PHE A 31 -10.82 11.41 -6.02
C PHE A 31 -12.31 11.76 -6.02
N LEU A 32 -12.71 12.77 -5.24
CA LEU A 32 -14.11 13.20 -5.13
C LEU A 32 -14.64 13.92 -6.37
N LYS A 33 -13.76 14.39 -7.28
CA LYS A 33 -14.17 14.97 -8.57
C LYS A 33 -14.61 13.91 -9.59
N GLN A 34 -14.22 12.65 -9.40
CA GLN A 34 -14.60 11.56 -10.31
C GLN A 34 -16.12 11.36 -10.29
N GLU A 35 -16.71 11.12 -11.46
CA GLU A 35 -18.17 11.09 -11.64
C GLU A 35 -18.87 10.13 -10.67
N GLU A 36 -18.28 8.96 -10.46
CA GLU A 36 -18.75 7.91 -9.55
C GLU A 36 -18.75 8.32 -8.06
N ASN A 37 -17.98 9.34 -7.68
CA ASN A 37 -17.81 9.78 -6.30
C ASN A 37 -18.51 11.11 -5.97
N LYS A 38 -19.08 11.81 -6.96
CA LYS A 38 -19.66 13.16 -6.77
C LYS A 38 -20.85 13.22 -5.82
N SER A 39 -21.61 12.13 -5.70
CA SER A 39 -22.80 12.06 -4.83
C SER A 39 -22.44 11.76 -3.36
N ILE A 40 -21.17 11.51 -3.06
CA ILE A 40 -20.74 11.04 -1.74
C ILE A 40 -20.58 12.22 -0.79
N ASN A 41 -21.29 12.15 0.34
CA ASN A 41 -21.07 13.09 1.44
C ASN A 41 -19.83 12.68 2.25
N PHE A 42 -18.66 12.97 1.69
CA PHE A 42 -17.38 12.58 2.28
C PHE A 42 -17.19 13.10 3.72
N GLN A 43 -17.64 14.32 4.00
CA GLN A 43 -17.50 14.89 5.34
C GLN A 43 -18.30 14.11 6.39
N ALA A 44 -19.55 13.74 6.08
CA ALA A 44 -20.36 12.92 6.98
C ALA A 44 -19.74 11.53 7.19
N LEU A 45 -19.34 10.87 6.09
CA LEU A 45 -18.72 9.55 6.14
C LEU A 45 -17.40 9.53 6.92
N PHE A 46 -16.57 10.57 6.74
CA PHE A 46 -15.30 10.70 7.45
C PHE A 46 -15.51 10.96 8.95
N GLN A 47 -16.49 11.80 9.31
CA GLN A 47 -16.86 12.04 10.70
C GLN A 47 -17.37 10.75 11.37
N GLU A 48 -18.23 10.00 10.69
CA GLU A 48 -18.74 8.71 11.17
C GLU A 48 -17.60 7.70 11.37
N SER A 49 -16.65 7.62 10.44
CA SER A 49 -15.46 6.77 10.57
C SER A 49 -14.62 7.10 11.81
N PHE A 50 -14.47 8.39 12.17
CA PHE A 50 -13.79 8.78 13.41
C PHE A 50 -14.52 8.29 14.66
N GLU A 51 -15.84 8.38 14.68
CA GLU A 51 -16.67 7.93 15.80
C GLU A 51 -16.62 6.40 15.95
N LYS A 52 -16.74 5.68 14.82
CA LYS A 52 -16.52 4.22 14.73
C LYS A 52 -15.15 3.84 15.30
N ASN A 53 -14.07 4.46 14.83
CA ASN A 53 -12.71 4.17 15.29
C ASN A 53 -12.48 4.46 16.79
N ALA A 54 -13.08 5.53 17.32
CA ALA A 54 -13.00 5.83 18.75
C ALA A 54 -13.66 4.75 19.62
N ASN A 55 -14.71 4.09 19.11
CA ASN A 55 -15.39 3.00 19.80
C ASN A 55 -14.59 1.68 19.76
N ILE A 56 -13.83 1.42 18.69
CA ILE A 56 -12.91 0.27 18.60
C ILE A 56 -11.92 0.27 19.76
N ILE A 57 -11.23 1.39 19.96
CA ILE A 57 -10.19 1.54 20.99
C ILE A 57 -10.76 1.30 22.39
N LYS A 58 -12.02 1.69 22.63
CA LYS A 58 -12.68 1.48 23.93
C LYS A 58 -13.06 0.02 24.18
N ARG A 59 -13.48 -0.73 23.15
CA ARG A 59 -13.91 -2.14 23.27
C ARG A 59 -12.74 -3.13 23.30
N ALA A 60 -11.62 -2.81 22.63
CA ALA A 60 -10.46 -3.70 22.49
C ALA A 60 -9.85 -4.21 23.81
N ALA A 61 -10.15 -3.54 24.93
CA ALA A 61 -9.57 -3.88 26.23
C ALA A 61 -10.31 -4.98 27.01
N ASN A 62 -11.58 -5.30 26.74
CA ASN A 62 -12.41 -6.08 27.67
C ASN A 62 -13.53 -6.95 27.04
N ASP A 63 -13.49 -7.26 25.74
CA ASP A 63 -14.63 -7.87 25.05
C ASP A 63 -14.24 -9.16 24.32
N GLU A 64 -14.78 -10.32 24.74
CA GLU A 64 -14.54 -11.61 24.08
C GLU A 64 -15.18 -11.67 22.68
N GLU A 65 -16.20 -10.84 22.42
CA GLU A 65 -16.85 -10.68 21.11
C GLU A 65 -16.20 -9.58 20.25
N TYR A 66 -15.04 -9.05 20.68
CA TYR A 66 -14.36 -7.96 19.99
C TYR A 66 -14.08 -8.26 18.51
N ILE A 67 -13.72 -9.50 18.19
CA ILE A 67 -13.44 -9.91 16.80
C ILE A 67 -14.69 -9.83 15.94
N ASP A 68 -15.84 -10.32 16.41
CA ASP A 68 -17.09 -10.26 15.64
C ASP A 68 -17.54 -8.80 15.46
N PHE A 69 -17.40 -7.98 16.49
CA PHE A 69 -17.62 -6.54 16.39
C PHE A 69 -16.79 -5.90 15.28
N LEU A 70 -15.53 -6.30 15.06
CA LEU A 70 -14.70 -5.72 14.00
C LEU A 70 -15.31 -5.89 12.60
N TYR A 71 -16.04 -6.98 12.37
CA TYR A 71 -16.72 -7.24 11.10
C TYR A 71 -18.01 -6.42 10.91
N GLU A 72 -18.55 -5.84 11.98
CA GLU A 72 -19.78 -5.04 11.97
C GLU A 72 -19.53 -3.54 11.85
N ILE A 73 -18.28 -3.07 11.97
CA ILE A 73 -17.96 -1.64 12.02
C ILE A 73 -18.33 -0.92 10.72
N TYR A 74 -18.06 -1.56 9.59
CA TYR A 74 -18.28 -1.01 8.27
C TYR A 74 -19.11 -1.97 7.43
N THR A 75 -20.04 -1.43 6.64
CA THR A 75 -20.69 -2.24 5.59
C THR A 75 -19.68 -2.57 4.48
N LYS A 76 -20.02 -3.54 3.63
CA LYS A 76 -19.18 -3.90 2.48
C LYS A 76 -18.96 -2.70 1.55
N GLU A 77 -20.00 -1.92 1.30
CA GLU A 77 -19.95 -0.72 0.46
C GLU A 77 -19.04 0.36 1.07
N GLU A 78 -19.11 0.56 2.39
CA GLU A 78 -18.19 1.47 3.08
C GLU A 78 -16.74 0.99 2.98
N MET A 79 -16.49 -0.31 3.21
CA MET A 79 -15.16 -0.89 3.06
C MET A 79 -14.62 -0.74 1.63
N GLU A 80 -15.44 -1.02 0.62
CA GLU A 80 -15.06 -0.85 -0.79
C GLU A 80 -14.76 0.62 -1.11
N PHE A 81 -15.56 1.55 -0.62
CA PHE A 81 -15.31 2.98 -0.79
C PHE A 81 -13.99 3.40 -0.14
N PHE A 82 -13.76 3.06 1.13
CA PHE A 82 -12.53 3.43 1.82
C PHE A 82 -11.30 2.78 1.18
N ALA A 83 -11.39 1.52 0.75
CA ALA A 83 -10.31 0.85 0.04
C ALA A 83 -9.97 1.59 -1.26
N LYS A 84 -10.97 1.95 -2.08
CA LYS A 84 -10.76 2.75 -3.30
C LYS A 84 -10.13 4.10 -3.01
N LEU A 85 -10.64 4.83 -2.02
CA LEU A 85 -10.11 6.12 -1.59
C LEU A 85 -8.64 5.99 -1.16
N PHE A 86 -8.31 5.04 -0.28
CA PHE A 86 -6.96 4.89 0.24
C PHE A 86 -5.98 4.39 -0.82
N ARG A 87 -6.40 3.51 -1.72
CA ARG A 87 -5.57 3.09 -2.87
C ARG A 87 -5.31 4.26 -3.81
N PHE A 88 -6.35 4.99 -4.21
CA PHE A 88 -6.21 6.16 -5.07
C PHE A 88 -5.27 7.20 -4.47
N THR A 89 -5.48 7.55 -3.19
CA THR A 89 -4.68 8.57 -2.53
C THR A 89 -3.23 8.13 -2.31
N SER A 90 -2.99 6.85 -2.06
CA SER A 90 -1.63 6.28 -1.98
C SER A 90 -0.91 6.32 -3.32
N GLU A 91 -1.60 5.94 -4.41
CA GLU A 91 -1.08 5.99 -5.78
C GLU A 91 -0.80 7.42 -6.24
N PHE A 92 -1.73 8.34 -5.99
CA PHE A 92 -1.55 9.76 -6.27
C PHE A 92 -0.33 10.32 -5.54
N ALA A 93 -0.18 10.00 -4.25
CA ALA A 93 0.97 10.43 -3.48
C ALA A 93 2.28 9.79 -3.98
N ALA A 94 2.22 8.56 -4.50
CA ALA A 94 3.36 7.92 -5.17
C ALA A 94 3.72 8.66 -6.46
N ASP A 95 2.74 9.05 -7.28
CA ASP A 95 2.96 9.82 -8.51
C ASP A 95 3.58 11.19 -8.26
N VAL A 96 3.05 11.95 -7.30
CA VAL A 96 3.61 13.25 -6.92
C VAL A 96 5.07 13.08 -6.52
N ARG A 97 5.35 12.12 -5.63
CA ARG A 97 6.72 11.86 -5.18
C ARG A 97 7.60 11.45 -6.35
N LEU A 98 7.21 10.47 -7.16
CA LEU A 98 7.98 10.01 -8.31
C LEU A 98 8.23 11.12 -9.33
N LYS A 99 7.31 12.07 -9.50
CA LYS A 99 7.51 13.25 -10.32
C LYS A 99 8.55 14.21 -9.73
N GLU A 100 8.50 14.45 -8.41
CA GLU A 100 9.45 15.33 -7.72
C GLU A 100 10.88 14.78 -7.65
N LYS A 101 11.02 13.47 -7.44
CA LYS A 101 12.32 12.79 -7.53
C LYS A 101 12.16 11.51 -8.37
N PRO A 102 12.35 11.61 -9.68
CA PRO A 102 12.25 10.47 -10.58
C PRO A 102 13.21 9.35 -10.19
N ILE A 103 12.76 8.12 -10.41
CA ILE A 103 13.67 6.98 -10.46
C ILE A 103 14.57 7.19 -11.67
N SER A 104 15.88 6.96 -11.50
CA SER A 104 16.85 7.17 -12.57
C SER A 104 16.54 6.32 -13.80
N GLU A 105 16.74 6.86 -14.99
CA GLU A 105 16.43 6.19 -16.27
C GLU A 105 17.23 4.90 -16.50
N ASN A 106 18.35 4.71 -15.80
CA ASN A 106 19.14 3.49 -15.86
C ASN A 106 18.56 2.34 -15.02
N ILE A 107 17.50 2.58 -14.24
CA ILE A 107 16.77 1.58 -13.48
C ILE A 107 15.56 1.15 -14.29
N GLN A 108 15.45 -0.16 -14.52
CA GLN A 108 14.33 -0.72 -15.26
C GLN A 108 13.24 -1.17 -14.31
N ILE A 109 12.00 -0.78 -14.63
CA ILE A 109 10.78 -1.32 -14.02
C ILE A 109 10.13 -2.23 -15.06
N GLN A 110 10.12 -3.54 -14.83
CA GLN A 110 9.60 -4.52 -15.79
C GLN A 110 8.35 -5.19 -15.22
N LEU A 111 7.21 -4.99 -15.88
CA LEU A 111 5.97 -5.68 -15.53
C LEU A 111 6.08 -7.15 -15.94
N VAL A 112 5.71 -8.06 -15.04
CA VAL A 112 5.77 -9.51 -15.26
C VAL A 112 4.57 -10.21 -14.64
N ASP A 113 4.30 -11.42 -15.14
CA ASP A 113 3.36 -12.37 -14.54
C ASP A 113 4.12 -13.48 -13.81
N VAL A 114 3.69 -13.78 -12.59
CA VAL A 114 4.23 -14.84 -11.74
C VAL A 114 3.13 -15.86 -11.45
N GLY A 115 2.80 -16.65 -12.47
CA GLY A 115 1.81 -17.73 -12.33
C GLY A 115 0.38 -17.19 -12.19
N GLY A 116 0.05 -16.13 -12.92
CA GLY A 116 -1.24 -15.43 -12.86
C GLY A 116 -1.27 -14.25 -11.89
N VAL A 117 -0.20 -14.03 -11.12
CA VAL A 117 -0.09 -12.90 -10.19
C VAL A 117 0.73 -11.78 -10.85
N PRO A 118 0.16 -10.56 -11.03
CA PRO A 118 0.91 -9.43 -11.57
C PRO A 118 2.04 -9.01 -10.61
N ALA A 119 3.16 -8.59 -11.18
CA ALA A 119 4.32 -8.16 -10.42
C ALA A 119 5.21 -7.20 -11.22
N GLU A 120 6.17 -6.58 -10.54
CA GLU A 120 7.16 -5.68 -11.13
C GLU A 120 8.57 -6.04 -10.68
N TRP A 121 9.48 -6.26 -11.62
CA TRP A 121 10.90 -6.25 -11.33
C TRP A 121 11.44 -4.82 -11.27
N GLN A 122 12.16 -4.50 -10.20
CA GLN A 122 13.05 -3.34 -10.11
C GLN A 122 14.48 -3.83 -10.35
N VAL A 123 15.06 -3.43 -11.48
CA VAL A 123 16.39 -3.87 -11.93
C VAL A 123 17.32 -2.67 -11.97
N VAL A 124 18.36 -2.71 -11.13
CA VAL A 124 19.43 -1.70 -11.13
C VAL A 124 20.60 -2.18 -12.01
N PRO A 125 21.41 -1.26 -12.57
CA PRO A 125 22.58 -1.66 -13.36
C PRO A 125 23.52 -2.58 -12.58
N GLY A 126 23.93 -3.69 -13.21
CA GLY A 126 24.82 -4.67 -12.59
C GLY A 126 24.17 -5.55 -11.50
N ALA A 127 22.83 -5.51 -11.35
CA ALA A 127 22.13 -6.41 -10.46
C ALA A 127 22.33 -7.88 -10.87
N SER A 128 22.42 -8.76 -9.87
CA SER A 128 22.52 -10.20 -10.07
C SER A 128 21.33 -10.74 -10.87
N GLU A 129 21.61 -11.55 -11.90
CA GLU A 129 20.57 -12.31 -12.59
C GLU A 129 20.19 -13.56 -11.79
N GLU A 130 21.14 -14.17 -11.10
CA GLU A 130 20.94 -15.42 -10.35
C GLU A 130 20.39 -15.23 -8.92
N ARG A 131 20.22 -13.98 -8.47
CA ARG A 131 19.75 -13.66 -7.10
C ARG A 131 18.77 -12.52 -7.17
N GLY A 132 17.67 -12.66 -6.42
CA GLY A 132 16.64 -11.64 -6.34
C GLY A 132 16.03 -11.60 -4.95
N ILE A 133 15.24 -10.56 -4.71
CA ILE A 133 14.46 -10.36 -3.49
C ILE A 133 13.00 -10.35 -3.88
N LEU A 134 12.20 -11.21 -3.27
CA LEU A 134 10.75 -11.18 -3.38
C LEU A 134 10.19 -10.17 -2.36
N TYR A 135 9.39 -9.21 -2.82
CA TYR A 135 8.86 -8.13 -1.99
C TYR A 135 7.33 -8.12 -2.03
N PHE A 136 6.72 -8.17 -0.85
CA PHE A 136 5.29 -7.96 -0.64
C PHE A 136 5.11 -6.59 -0.01
N HIS A 137 4.37 -5.71 -0.66
CA HIS A 137 4.07 -4.41 -0.06
C HIS A 137 3.28 -4.58 1.24
N GLY A 138 3.48 -3.69 2.21
CA GLY A 138 2.62 -3.63 3.39
C GLY A 138 1.24 -3.05 3.04
N SER A 139 0.32 -3.07 4.01
CA SER A 139 -1.02 -2.39 4.01
C SER A 139 -2.14 -3.18 4.68
N ALA A 140 -1.82 -4.28 5.37
CA ALA A 140 -2.81 -5.23 5.89
C ALA A 140 -3.73 -5.84 4.81
N PHE A 141 -3.22 -6.06 3.59
CA PHE A 141 -3.96 -6.64 2.45
C PHE A 141 -5.15 -5.80 1.96
N VAL A 142 -5.18 -4.49 2.24
CA VAL A 142 -6.29 -3.61 1.82
C VAL A 142 -5.84 -2.53 0.84
N VAL A 143 -4.63 -1.98 0.98
CA VAL A 143 -4.18 -0.78 0.24
C VAL A 143 -2.81 -0.96 -0.40
N MET A 144 -2.29 0.08 -1.06
CA MET A 144 -0.95 0.12 -1.68
C MET A 144 -0.77 -0.85 -2.87
N SER A 145 0.42 -0.84 -3.44
CA SER A 145 0.80 -1.55 -4.67
C SER A 145 2.33 -1.58 -4.81
N PRO A 146 2.91 -2.32 -5.78
CA PRO A 146 4.32 -2.17 -6.16
C PRO A 146 4.73 -0.71 -6.42
N LYS A 147 3.90 0.07 -7.11
CA LYS A 147 4.19 1.47 -7.45
C LYS A 147 4.41 2.35 -6.23
N THR A 148 3.58 2.19 -5.21
CA THR A 148 3.72 2.93 -3.93
C THR A 148 5.04 2.64 -3.21
N HIS A 149 5.67 1.50 -3.47
CA HIS A 149 6.92 1.06 -2.85
C HIS A 149 8.14 1.12 -3.76
N ARG A 150 8.00 1.49 -5.05
CA ARG A 150 9.10 1.48 -6.04
C ARG A 150 10.37 2.16 -5.55
N ARG A 151 10.27 3.28 -4.83
CA ARG A 151 11.46 3.95 -4.27
C ARG A 151 12.19 3.07 -3.26
N LEU A 152 11.45 2.47 -2.33
CA LEU A 152 12.03 1.58 -1.35
C LEU A 152 12.68 0.37 -2.03
N THR A 153 11.97 -0.27 -2.97
CA THR A 153 12.45 -1.50 -3.62
C THR A 153 13.63 -1.21 -4.55
N VAL A 154 13.68 -0.03 -5.18
CA VAL A 154 14.88 0.45 -5.89
C VAL A 154 16.07 0.66 -4.97
N GLU A 155 15.89 1.28 -3.80
CA GLU A 155 17.00 1.46 -2.86
C GLU A 155 17.47 0.12 -2.29
N ILE A 156 16.56 -0.82 -2.01
CA ILE A 156 16.91 -2.21 -1.67
C ILE A 156 17.75 -2.83 -2.79
N ALA A 157 17.32 -2.72 -4.05
CA ALA A 157 18.05 -3.27 -5.19
C ALA A 157 19.46 -2.67 -5.32
N LYS A 158 19.61 -1.35 -5.12
CA LYS A 158 20.91 -0.65 -5.16
C LYS A 158 21.86 -1.14 -4.08
N VAL A 159 21.39 -1.27 -2.84
CA VAL A 159 22.23 -1.65 -1.69
C VAL A 159 22.62 -3.12 -1.74
N THR A 160 21.74 -3.97 -2.25
CA THR A 160 21.96 -5.43 -2.28
C THR A 160 22.60 -5.92 -3.57
N HIS A 161 22.63 -5.10 -4.63
CA HIS A 161 22.98 -5.49 -5.99
C HIS A 161 22.14 -6.69 -6.50
N MET A 162 20.90 -6.79 -6.04
CA MET A 162 19.93 -7.81 -6.46
C MET A 162 18.72 -7.15 -7.11
N ARG A 163 18.06 -7.88 -8.00
CA ARG A 163 16.77 -7.45 -8.54
C ARG A 163 15.69 -7.65 -7.49
N VAL A 164 14.73 -6.74 -7.40
CA VAL A 164 13.58 -6.88 -6.48
C VAL A 164 12.32 -7.17 -7.29
N LEU A 165 11.59 -8.24 -6.96
CA LEU A 165 10.30 -8.59 -7.53
C LEU A 165 9.20 -8.17 -6.57
N SER A 166 8.53 -7.07 -6.87
CA SER A 166 7.40 -6.57 -6.09
C SER A 166 6.10 -7.19 -6.59
N ILE A 167 5.39 -7.91 -5.72
CA ILE A 167 4.15 -8.62 -6.06
C ILE A 167 2.94 -7.70 -5.88
N ASP A 168 2.04 -7.68 -6.87
CA ASP A 168 0.75 -6.97 -6.86
C ASP A 168 -0.38 -7.96 -6.53
N TYR A 169 -0.38 -8.43 -5.27
CA TYR A 169 -1.32 -9.45 -4.82
C TYR A 169 -2.73 -8.87 -4.65
N ARG A 170 -3.76 -9.72 -4.80
CA ARG A 170 -5.17 -9.33 -4.64
C ARG A 170 -5.44 -8.76 -3.23
N LEU A 171 -6.26 -7.71 -3.17
CA LEU A 171 -6.57 -6.99 -1.94
C LEU A 171 -8.05 -7.13 -1.54
N ALA A 172 -8.29 -7.14 -0.24
CA ALA A 172 -9.60 -6.98 0.35
C ALA A 172 -10.05 -5.51 0.23
N PRO A 173 -11.36 -5.22 0.14
CA PRO A 173 -12.49 -6.15 0.32
C PRO A 173 -12.94 -6.89 -0.95
N GLU A 174 -12.46 -6.53 -2.14
CA GLU A 174 -12.86 -7.17 -3.41
C GLU A 174 -12.45 -8.64 -3.46
N HIS A 175 -11.29 -8.93 -2.87
CA HIS A 175 -10.72 -10.26 -2.73
C HIS A 175 -10.39 -10.52 -1.25
N PRO A 176 -11.38 -10.94 -0.45
CA PRO A 176 -11.16 -11.21 0.97
C PRO A 176 -10.17 -12.37 1.16
N PHE A 177 -9.73 -12.55 2.41
CA PHE A 177 -8.93 -13.72 2.78
C PHE A 177 -9.60 -15.02 2.31
N PRO A 178 -8.86 -15.97 1.70
CA PRO A 178 -7.40 -16.04 1.61
C PRO A 178 -6.78 -15.52 0.29
N ALA A 179 -7.52 -14.82 -0.59
CA ALA A 179 -7.09 -14.55 -1.96
C ALA A 179 -5.68 -13.93 -2.11
N GLY A 180 -5.39 -12.83 -1.38
CA GLY A 180 -4.05 -12.22 -1.42
C GLY A 180 -2.94 -13.13 -0.87
N LEU A 181 -3.25 -13.98 0.11
CA LEU A 181 -2.30 -14.97 0.64
C LEU A 181 -2.00 -16.07 -0.39
N GLU A 182 -3.01 -16.54 -1.11
CA GLU A 182 -2.84 -17.50 -2.21
C GLU A 182 -1.95 -16.93 -3.32
N ASP A 183 -2.10 -15.64 -3.64
CA ASP A 183 -1.22 -14.95 -4.59
C ASP A 183 0.22 -14.88 -4.08
N CYS A 184 0.42 -14.57 -2.79
CA CYS A 184 1.74 -14.56 -2.18
C CYS A 184 2.41 -15.94 -2.23
N ILE A 185 1.68 -17.01 -1.94
CA ILE A 185 2.17 -18.39 -2.03
C ILE A 185 2.52 -18.75 -3.48
N THR A 186 1.65 -18.38 -4.43
CA THR A 186 1.88 -18.57 -5.86
C THR A 186 3.14 -17.85 -6.31
N ALA A 187 3.34 -16.61 -5.86
CA ALA A 187 4.54 -15.83 -6.15
C ALA A 187 5.80 -16.43 -5.53
N ILE A 188 5.76 -16.90 -4.29
CA ILE A 188 6.88 -17.60 -3.64
C ILE A 188 7.26 -18.84 -4.46
N ASN A 189 6.29 -19.67 -4.83
CA ASN A 189 6.54 -20.87 -5.61
C ASN A 189 7.11 -20.53 -6.99
N GLY A 190 6.52 -19.58 -7.69
CA GLY A 190 7.00 -19.13 -9.00
C GLY A 190 8.41 -18.53 -8.93
N PHE A 191 8.71 -17.77 -7.89
CA PHE A 191 10.04 -17.20 -7.64
C PHE A 191 11.09 -18.27 -7.37
N CYS A 192 10.75 -19.34 -6.63
CA CYS A 192 11.66 -20.44 -6.34
C CYS A 192 11.83 -21.42 -7.53
N GLN A 193 10.83 -21.55 -8.39
CA GLN A 193 10.85 -22.51 -9.52
C GLN A 193 11.52 -21.95 -10.78
N LYS A 194 11.51 -20.63 -10.99
CA LYS A 194 11.99 -20.02 -12.25
C LYS A 194 13.51 -20.07 -12.45
N ASP A 195 14.29 -20.45 -11.44
CA ASP A 195 15.73 -20.54 -11.57
C ASP A 195 16.30 -21.59 -10.60
N SER A 196 16.82 -22.71 -11.10
CA SER A 196 17.50 -23.72 -10.27
C SER A 196 18.78 -23.18 -9.61
N ASN A 197 19.20 -21.95 -9.96
CA ASN A 197 20.34 -21.26 -9.39
C ASN A 197 19.95 -20.12 -8.41
N LEU A 198 18.66 -19.81 -8.23
CA LEU A 198 18.21 -18.80 -7.27
C LEU A 198 18.46 -19.27 -5.84
N ARG A 199 19.51 -18.74 -5.21
CA ARG A 199 19.74 -18.94 -3.77
C ARG A 199 18.81 -18.02 -2.98
N ILE A 200 17.85 -18.62 -2.31
CA ILE A 200 17.02 -17.97 -1.29
C ILE A 200 17.95 -17.69 -0.09
N LEU A 201 18.09 -16.41 0.27
CA LEU A 201 18.83 -15.97 1.46
C LEU A 201 17.87 -15.61 2.59
#